data_AF-A0A3D3GY06-F1
#
_entry.id   AF-A0A3D3GY06-F1
#
_cell.length_a   1.000
_cell.length_b   1.000
_cell.length_c   1.000
_cell.angle_alpha   90.00
_cell.angle_beta   90.00
_cell.angle_gamma   90.00
#
_symmetry.space_group_name_H-M   'P 1'
#
loop_
_entity.id
_entity.type
_entity.pdbx_description
1 polymer ?
#
loop_
_entity_poly.entity_id
_entity_poly.type
_entity_poly.pdbx_seq_one_letter_code
_entity_poly.pdbx_strand_id
1 'polypeptide(L)'
;MRKILVPLLISCSFSAGFVQAENFSKDIKVAMKSEHRSDKDKERDRNRKPVQTLEFLGIQSDMSVLELIPGSGWYTTLLAPALKEKGLLYVAIGAEDLLSKDGFDKVKRLSKKSTFERNIEEKRYDISNINFDVKNIDAVLTFRNYHNLSLATRTKVNQEAIKALKPGGIYGIVDHTRRHMQKENDENGRRIDPVLVIKEVQAAGFEFVDYSTIHYKADDELRYEVGRKSVTGNSDRFTFLFKKPMK
;
A
#
# COMPACT_ATOMS: atom_id res chain seq x y z
N MET A 1 54.47 -24.44 -16.87
CA MET A 1 53.14 -23.85 -17.15
C MET A 1 52.73 -22.98 -15.97
N ARG A 2 52.84 -21.66 -16.11
CA ARG A 2 52.68 -20.68 -15.03
C ARG A 2 51.21 -20.25 -15.00
N LYS A 3 50.43 -20.75 -14.03
CA LYS A 3 49.02 -20.39 -13.86
C LYS A 3 48.93 -19.00 -13.23
N ILE A 4 48.50 -18.02 -14.01
CA ILE A 4 48.18 -16.67 -13.53
C ILE A 4 46.74 -16.71 -13.01
N LEU A 5 46.56 -16.54 -11.69
CA LEU A 5 45.26 -16.30 -11.08
C LEU A 5 44.90 -14.82 -11.32
N VAL A 6 43.81 -14.59 -12.05
CA VAL A 6 43.17 -13.27 -12.17
C VAL A 6 42.13 -13.17 -11.06
N PRO A 7 42.20 -12.18 -10.15
CA PRO A 7 41.16 -11.97 -9.15
C PRO A 7 39.94 -11.34 -9.84
N LEU A 8 38.82 -12.07 -9.81
CA LEU A 8 37.51 -11.58 -10.26
C LEU A 8 37.03 -10.53 -9.25
N LEU A 9 37.23 -9.26 -9.55
CA LEU A 9 36.64 -8.13 -8.84
C LEU A 9 35.13 -8.11 -9.11
N ILE A 10 34.35 -8.73 -8.22
CA ILE A 10 32.90 -8.53 -8.15
C ILE A 10 32.67 -7.14 -7.53
N SER A 11 32.65 -6.12 -8.38
CA SER A 11 32.15 -4.79 -8.04
C SER A 11 30.64 -4.88 -7.82
N CYS A 12 30.20 -5.02 -6.57
CA CYS A 12 28.80 -4.90 -6.18
C CYS A 12 28.30 -3.46 -6.43
N SER A 13 27.60 -3.24 -7.54
CA SER A 13 26.88 -2.00 -7.87
C SER A 13 25.60 -1.83 -7.03
N PHE A 14 25.70 -1.84 -5.70
CA PHE A 14 24.57 -1.64 -4.79
C PHE A 14 24.23 -0.15 -4.55
N SER A 15 25.04 0.78 -5.05
CA SER A 15 24.92 2.22 -4.76
C SER A 15 23.75 2.91 -5.47
N ALA A 16 23.29 2.42 -6.62
CA ALA A 16 22.22 3.07 -7.38
C ALA A 16 20.86 3.03 -6.66
N GLY A 17 20.52 1.91 -6.01
CA GLY A 17 19.22 1.74 -5.32
C GLY A 17 19.07 2.63 -4.08
N PHE A 18 20.15 2.83 -3.32
CA PHE A 18 20.13 3.70 -2.13
C PHE A 18 19.94 5.17 -2.50
N VAL A 19 20.64 5.66 -3.54
CA VAL A 19 20.50 7.05 -4.01
C VAL A 19 19.07 7.33 -4.50
N GLN A 20 18.44 6.36 -5.15
CA GLN A 20 17.07 6.51 -5.65
C GLN A 20 16.01 6.50 -4.54
N ALA A 21 16.19 5.68 -3.51
CA ALA A 21 15.32 5.67 -2.32
C ALA A 21 15.45 6.97 -1.49
N GLU A 22 16.67 7.50 -1.35
CA GLU A 22 16.91 8.79 -0.67
C GLU A 22 16.23 9.95 -1.42
N ASN A 23 16.33 9.96 -2.75
CA ASN A 23 15.67 10.95 -3.60
C ASN A 23 14.15 10.88 -3.48
N PHE A 24 13.55 9.68 -3.51
CA PHE A 24 12.09 9.56 -3.36
C PHE A 24 11.61 10.02 -1.98
N SER A 25 12.35 9.70 -0.91
CA SER A 25 12.05 10.20 0.44
C SER A 25 12.09 11.73 0.51
N LYS A 26 12.98 12.38 -0.24
CA LYS A 26 13.01 13.83 -0.38
C LYS A 26 11.79 14.35 -1.13
N ASP A 27 11.40 13.72 -2.23
CA ASP A 27 10.22 14.10 -3.02
C ASP A 27 8.93 13.98 -2.19
N ILE A 28 8.80 12.93 -1.37
CA ILE A 28 7.69 12.79 -0.42
C ILE A 28 7.71 13.91 0.63
N LYS A 29 8.88 14.27 1.19
CA LYS A 29 8.99 15.39 2.14
C LYS A 29 8.60 16.73 1.51
N VAL A 30 8.88 16.93 0.21
CA VAL A 30 8.42 18.11 -0.54
C VAL A 30 6.91 18.06 -0.71
N ALA A 31 6.35 16.94 -1.18
CA ALA A 31 4.91 16.76 -1.35
C ALA A 31 4.13 16.94 -0.04
N MET A 32 4.69 16.52 1.10
CA MET A 32 4.11 16.72 2.42
C MET A 32 3.86 18.20 2.76
N LYS A 33 4.73 19.09 2.27
CA LYS A 33 4.68 20.54 2.47
C LYS A 33 3.85 21.27 1.41
N SER A 34 3.29 20.56 0.43
CA SER A 34 2.52 21.17 -0.65
C SER A 34 1.32 21.97 -0.12
N GLU A 35 1.11 23.17 -0.67
CA GLU A 35 -0.05 24.02 -0.36
C GLU A 35 -1.37 23.45 -0.89
N HIS A 36 -1.31 22.49 -1.82
CA HIS A 36 -2.50 21.78 -2.30
C HIS A 36 -3.03 20.74 -1.30
N ARG A 37 -2.30 20.46 -0.21
CA ARG A 37 -2.75 19.56 0.85
C ARG A 37 -3.46 20.33 1.95
N SER A 38 -4.66 19.86 2.30
CA SER A 38 -5.43 20.44 3.41
C SER A 38 -4.70 20.27 4.75
N ASP A 39 -4.97 21.16 5.71
CA ASP A 39 -4.42 21.03 7.07
C ASP A 39 -4.79 19.70 7.72
N LYS A 40 -6.01 19.20 7.46
CA LYS A 40 -6.47 17.88 7.90
C LYS A 40 -5.62 16.75 7.34
N ASP A 41 -5.13 16.87 6.10
CA ASP A 41 -4.24 15.87 5.53
C ASP A 41 -2.85 15.97 6.14
N LYS A 42 -2.30 17.19 6.28
CA LYS A 42 -1.00 17.45 6.91
C LYS A 42 -0.97 16.94 8.37
N GLU A 43 -2.02 17.15 9.16
CA GLU A 43 -2.10 16.67 10.54
C GLU A 43 -1.96 15.14 10.66
N ARG A 44 -2.44 14.40 9.66
CA ARG A 44 -2.40 12.93 9.64
C ARG A 44 -1.00 12.38 9.33
N ASP A 45 -0.08 13.19 8.81
CA ASP A 45 1.29 12.78 8.46
C ASP A 45 2.03 12.16 9.64
N ARG A 46 1.91 12.77 10.83
CA ARG A 46 2.55 12.28 12.06
C ARG A 46 2.17 10.83 12.37
N ASN A 47 0.90 10.48 12.22
CA ASN A 47 0.41 9.14 12.49
C ASN A 47 0.68 8.18 11.32
N ARG A 48 0.62 8.65 10.07
CA ARG A 48 0.74 7.81 8.88
C ARG A 48 2.17 7.61 8.39
N LYS A 49 3.14 8.37 8.89
CA LYS A 49 4.59 8.20 8.65
C LYS A 49 4.88 7.89 7.17
N PRO A 50 4.45 8.74 6.22
CA PRO A 50 4.46 8.40 4.80
C PRO A 50 5.87 8.16 4.26
N VAL A 51 6.86 8.95 4.71
CA VAL A 51 8.26 8.79 4.28
C VAL A 51 8.76 7.40 4.66
N GLN A 52 8.68 7.03 5.94
CA GLN A 52 9.16 5.74 6.43
C GLN A 52 8.39 4.58 5.81
N THR A 53 7.08 4.73 5.62
CA THR A 53 6.23 3.69 5.05
C THR A 53 6.60 3.42 3.60
N LEU A 54 6.73 4.47 2.77
CA LEU A 54 7.03 4.32 1.35
C LEU A 54 8.49 3.91 1.11
N GLU A 55 9.41 4.33 2.00
CA GLU A 55 10.81 3.88 2.01
C GLU A 55 10.91 2.38 2.34
N PHE A 56 10.21 1.91 3.38
CA PHE A 56 10.14 0.47 3.70
C PHE A 56 9.56 -0.35 2.55
N LEU A 57 8.52 0.17 1.89
CA LEU A 57 7.91 -0.47 0.73
C LEU A 57 8.78 -0.37 -0.54
N GLY A 58 9.92 0.31 -0.49
CA GLY A 58 10.87 0.40 -1.60
C GLY A 58 10.36 1.19 -2.80
N ILE A 59 9.42 2.12 -2.59
CA ILE A 59 8.87 2.93 -3.69
C ILE A 59 9.91 3.94 -4.17
N GLN A 60 10.01 4.08 -5.50
CA GLN A 60 10.97 4.94 -6.17
C GLN A 60 10.31 5.85 -7.21
N SER A 61 10.97 6.95 -7.55
CA SER A 61 10.41 8.04 -8.38
C SER A 61 10.05 7.64 -9.81
N ASP A 62 10.64 6.57 -10.34
CA ASP A 62 10.46 6.05 -11.71
C ASP A 62 9.52 4.85 -11.78
N MET A 63 8.91 4.46 -10.66
CA MET A 63 7.99 3.34 -10.61
C MET A 63 6.60 3.70 -11.16
N SER A 64 5.98 2.69 -11.76
CA SER A 64 4.55 2.63 -11.97
C SER A 64 3.86 2.01 -10.76
N VAL A 65 3.03 2.80 -10.07
CA VAL A 65 2.42 2.43 -8.78
C VAL A 65 0.91 2.45 -8.92
N LEU A 66 0.23 1.41 -8.42
CA LEU A 66 -1.23 1.36 -8.31
C LEU A 66 -1.67 1.54 -6.85
N GLU A 67 -2.34 2.64 -6.54
CA GLU A 67 -3.04 2.84 -5.26
C GLU A 67 -4.47 2.30 -5.35
N LEU A 68 -4.79 1.33 -4.48
CA LEU A 68 -6.13 0.74 -4.36
C LEU A 68 -6.95 1.47 -3.31
N ILE A 69 -8.20 1.81 -3.65
CA ILE A 69 -9.17 2.45 -2.76
C ILE A 69 -8.54 3.69 -2.09
N PRO A 70 -8.20 4.73 -2.87
CA PRO A 70 -7.48 5.91 -2.38
C PRO A 70 -8.34 6.77 -1.42
N GLY A 71 -9.65 6.53 -1.37
CA GLY A 71 -10.59 7.29 -0.55
C GLY A 71 -10.53 8.78 -0.88
N SER A 72 -10.25 9.62 0.10
CA SER A 72 -10.12 11.08 -0.11
C SER A 72 -8.87 11.48 -0.90
N GLY A 73 -7.93 10.55 -1.15
CA GLY A 73 -6.71 10.77 -1.92
C GLY A 73 -5.48 11.13 -1.09
N TRP A 74 -5.45 10.84 0.21
CA TRP A 74 -4.35 11.31 1.06
C TRP A 74 -2.98 10.79 0.60
N TYR A 75 -2.86 9.50 0.26
CA TYR A 75 -1.60 8.98 -0.29
C TYR A 75 -1.41 9.47 -1.73
N THR A 76 -2.48 9.61 -2.50
CA THR A 76 -2.46 10.23 -3.83
C THR A 76 -1.84 11.63 -3.82
N THR A 77 -2.13 12.49 -2.82
CA THR A 77 -1.52 13.82 -2.68
C THR A 77 0.00 13.81 -2.47
N LEU A 78 0.56 12.65 -2.09
CA LEU A 78 2.00 12.46 -1.90
C LEU A 78 2.62 11.74 -3.11
N LEU A 79 1.99 10.65 -3.56
CA LEU A 79 2.48 9.81 -4.65
C LEU A 79 2.38 10.50 -6.01
N ALA A 80 1.28 11.22 -6.28
CA ALA A 80 1.06 11.87 -7.56
C ALA A 80 2.17 12.88 -7.92
N PRO A 81 2.54 13.86 -7.05
CA PRO A 81 3.65 14.76 -7.34
C PRO A 81 5.01 14.04 -7.33
N ALA A 82 5.24 13.08 -6.43
CA ALA A 82 6.54 12.40 -6.33
C ALA A 82 6.86 11.47 -7.51
N LEU A 83 5.84 10.95 -8.19
CA LEU A 83 5.99 10.11 -9.39
C LEU A 83 5.84 10.90 -10.70
N LYS A 84 5.45 12.18 -10.65
CA LYS A 84 4.98 12.97 -11.81
C LYS A 84 5.98 13.04 -12.97
N GLU A 85 7.28 13.06 -12.68
CA GLU A 85 8.33 13.32 -13.67
C GLU A 85 8.89 12.05 -14.33
N LYS A 86 9.03 10.95 -13.58
CA LYS A 86 9.70 9.73 -14.06
C LYS A 86 8.85 8.47 -13.95
N GLY A 87 7.83 8.48 -13.10
CA GLY A 87 6.98 7.34 -12.81
C GLY A 87 5.55 7.58 -13.29
N LEU A 88 4.64 6.75 -12.77
CA LEU A 88 3.23 6.85 -13.08
C LEU A 88 2.39 6.36 -11.91
N LEU A 89 1.43 7.18 -11.47
CA LEU A 89 0.44 6.76 -10.48
C LEU A 89 -0.84 6.33 -11.18
N TYR A 90 -1.26 5.11 -10.87
CA TYR A 90 -2.58 4.59 -11.14
C TYR A 90 -3.42 4.60 -9.87
N VAL A 91 -4.73 4.80 -10.02
CA VAL A 91 -5.71 4.59 -8.96
C VAL A 91 -6.79 3.63 -9.43
N ALA A 92 -7.29 2.79 -8.53
CA ALA A 92 -8.42 1.91 -8.82
C ALA A 92 -9.35 1.76 -7.61
N ILE A 93 -10.60 1.42 -7.92
CA ILE A 93 -11.69 1.15 -6.97
C ILE A 93 -12.08 2.40 -6.16
N GLY A 94 -13.24 3.00 -6.45
CA GLY A 94 -13.76 4.13 -5.65
C GLY A 94 -12.95 5.43 -5.82
N ALA A 95 -12.41 5.67 -7.02
CA ALA A 95 -11.57 6.82 -7.35
C ALA A 95 -12.24 7.82 -8.33
N GLU A 96 -13.55 7.69 -8.55
CA GLU A 96 -14.33 8.44 -9.54
C GLU A 96 -14.25 9.96 -9.32
N ASP A 97 -14.45 10.40 -8.07
CA ASP A 97 -14.47 11.81 -7.70
C ASP A 97 -13.10 12.32 -7.24
N LEU A 98 -12.08 11.47 -7.28
CA LEU A 98 -10.74 11.83 -6.82
C LEU A 98 -10.02 12.68 -7.87
N LEU A 99 -10.08 12.25 -9.14
CA LEU A 99 -9.30 12.85 -10.23
C LEU A 99 -9.88 14.18 -10.74
N SER A 100 -11.03 14.62 -10.25
CA SER A 100 -11.60 15.94 -10.54
C SER A 100 -10.94 17.07 -9.74
N LYS A 101 -10.01 16.75 -8.84
CA LYS A 101 -9.26 17.72 -8.02
C LYS A 101 -7.96 18.14 -8.71
N ASP A 102 -7.59 19.40 -8.53
CA ASP A 102 -6.33 19.96 -9.02
C ASP A 102 -5.11 19.16 -8.52
N GLY A 103 -4.11 18.99 -9.39
CA GLY A 103 -2.85 18.32 -9.06
C GLY A 103 -2.80 16.82 -9.36
N PHE A 104 -3.86 16.24 -9.91
CA PHE A 104 -3.94 14.82 -10.29
C PHE A 104 -3.97 14.56 -11.80
N ASP A 105 -3.62 15.55 -12.63
CA ASP A 105 -3.76 15.50 -14.09
C ASP A 105 -3.00 14.34 -14.76
N LYS A 106 -1.90 13.88 -14.16
CA LYS A 106 -1.11 12.73 -14.65
C LYS A 106 -1.52 11.38 -14.03
N VAL A 107 -2.42 11.37 -13.05
CA VAL A 107 -2.90 10.16 -12.39
C VAL A 107 -3.91 9.45 -13.30
N LYS A 108 -3.74 8.14 -13.51
CA LYS A 108 -4.63 7.35 -14.38
C LYS A 108 -5.56 6.48 -13.56
N ARG A 109 -6.87 6.58 -13.79
CA ARG A 109 -7.84 5.63 -13.23
C ARG A 109 -7.91 4.38 -14.12
N LEU A 110 -7.78 3.20 -13.51
CA LEU A 110 -7.83 1.91 -14.23
C LEU A 110 -9.21 1.25 -14.22
N SER A 111 -9.95 1.36 -13.11
CA SER A 111 -11.22 0.67 -12.98
C SER A 111 -12.37 1.46 -13.62
N LYS A 112 -13.33 0.72 -14.19
CA LYS A 112 -14.70 1.22 -14.38
C LYS A 112 -15.29 1.59 -13.01
N LYS A 113 -16.41 2.31 -13.02
CA LYS A 113 -17.12 2.68 -11.78
C LYS A 113 -17.36 1.43 -10.92
N SER A 114 -16.84 1.41 -9.71
CA SER A 114 -17.06 0.32 -8.75
C SER A 114 -18.27 0.62 -7.87
N THR A 115 -19.08 -0.40 -7.59
CA THR A 115 -20.13 -0.34 -6.55
C THR A 115 -19.64 -1.04 -5.30
N PHE A 116 -19.99 -0.49 -4.14
CA PHE A 116 -19.69 -1.05 -2.83
C PHE A 116 -21.01 -1.51 -2.23
N GLU A 117 -21.18 -2.82 -2.12
CA GLU A 117 -22.40 -3.45 -1.61
C GLU A 117 -22.12 -4.09 -0.26
N ARG A 118 -23.02 -3.91 0.71
CA ARG A 118 -22.82 -4.45 2.05
C ARG A 118 -23.12 -5.94 2.04
N ASN A 119 -22.10 -6.75 2.28
CA ASN A 119 -22.25 -8.15 2.64
C ASN A 119 -22.75 -8.22 4.10
N ILE A 120 -23.97 -8.72 4.30
CA ILE A 120 -24.62 -8.75 5.62
C ILE A 120 -23.98 -9.82 6.53
N GLU A 121 -23.61 -10.97 5.97
CA GLU A 121 -23.05 -12.10 6.72
C GLU A 121 -21.65 -11.78 7.25
N GLU A 122 -20.78 -11.28 6.39
CA GLU A 122 -19.42 -10.90 6.77
C GLU A 122 -19.36 -9.52 7.44
N LYS A 123 -20.45 -8.73 7.39
CA LYS A 123 -20.45 -7.31 7.77
C LYS A 123 -19.35 -6.51 7.06
N ARG A 124 -19.03 -6.87 5.82
CA ARG A 124 -17.98 -6.28 4.97
C ARG A 124 -18.55 -5.80 3.64
N TYR A 125 -17.70 -5.29 2.74
CA TYR A 125 -18.11 -4.84 1.42
C TYR A 125 -17.72 -5.84 0.34
N ASP A 126 -18.70 -6.17 -0.50
CA ASP A 126 -18.50 -6.71 -1.83
C ASP A 126 -18.29 -5.56 -2.80
N ILE A 127 -17.27 -5.69 -3.68
CA ILE A 127 -16.94 -4.65 -4.66
C ILE A 127 -17.08 -5.21 -6.07
N SER A 128 -17.84 -4.49 -6.91
CA SER A 128 -17.97 -4.83 -8.33
C SER A 128 -16.82 -4.28 -9.18
N ASN A 129 -16.67 -4.84 -10.39
CA ASN A 129 -15.73 -4.36 -11.42
C ASN A 129 -14.25 -4.35 -10.99
N ILE A 130 -13.84 -5.33 -10.17
CA ILE A 130 -12.43 -5.54 -9.81
C ILE A 130 -11.71 -6.18 -11.00
N ASN A 131 -11.24 -5.33 -11.91
CA ASN A 131 -10.31 -5.64 -12.99
C ASN A 131 -9.46 -4.39 -13.22
N PHE A 132 -8.14 -4.52 -13.06
CA PHE A 132 -7.22 -3.38 -13.22
C PHE A 132 -6.77 -3.17 -14.67
N ASP A 133 -6.95 -4.17 -15.54
CA ASP A 133 -6.61 -4.13 -16.97
C ASP A 133 -5.26 -3.45 -17.28
N VAL A 134 -4.27 -3.73 -16.43
CA VAL A 134 -2.91 -3.23 -16.53
C VAL A 134 -1.97 -4.40 -16.26
N LYS A 135 -0.76 -4.34 -16.82
CA LYS A 135 0.30 -5.32 -16.61
C LYS A 135 1.63 -4.63 -16.46
N ASN A 136 2.59 -5.37 -15.91
CA ASN A 136 3.98 -4.96 -15.74
C ASN A 136 4.19 -3.70 -14.89
N ILE A 137 3.31 -3.44 -13.92
CA ILE A 137 3.55 -2.34 -12.97
C ILE A 137 4.52 -2.74 -11.86
N ASP A 138 5.18 -1.76 -11.26
CA ASP A 138 6.21 -1.96 -10.24
C ASP A 138 5.63 -2.26 -8.86
N ALA A 139 4.53 -1.59 -8.49
CA ALA A 139 3.94 -1.73 -7.17
C ALA A 139 2.42 -1.62 -7.17
N VAL A 140 1.78 -2.37 -6.27
CA VAL A 140 0.38 -2.23 -5.86
C VAL A 140 0.38 -1.88 -4.37
N LEU A 141 -0.40 -0.89 -3.97
CA LEU A 141 -0.43 -0.38 -2.60
C LEU A 141 -1.88 -0.30 -2.12
N THR A 142 -2.12 -0.71 -0.88
CA THR A 142 -3.41 -0.54 -0.22
C THR A 142 -3.25 -0.18 1.25
N PHE A 143 -3.98 0.84 1.70
CA PHE A 143 -3.78 1.45 3.01
C PHE A 143 -5.11 1.54 3.77
N ARG A 144 -5.27 0.69 4.79
CA ARG A 144 -6.44 0.65 5.68
C ARG A 144 -7.75 0.31 4.95
N ASN A 145 -7.65 -0.54 3.93
CA ASN A 145 -8.78 -0.96 3.13
C ASN A 145 -9.10 -2.45 3.29
N TYR A 146 -8.08 -3.29 3.54
CA TYR A 146 -8.19 -4.74 3.50
C TYR A 146 -9.24 -5.27 4.50
N HIS A 147 -9.30 -4.69 5.71
CA HIS A 147 -10.30 -5.03 6.72
C HIS A 147 -11.76 -4.73 6.34
N ASN A 148 -12.01 -3.89 5.33
CA ASN A 148 -13.37 -3.52 4.92
C ASN A 148 -13.99 -4.50 3.92
N LEU A 149 -13.17 -5.33 3.28
CA LEU A 149 -13.56 -6.15 2.13
C LEU A 149 -14.02 -7.53 2.57
N SER A 150 -15.03 -8.10 1.90
CA SER A 150 -15.42 -9.50 2.07
C SER A 150 -14.30 -10.45 1.65
N LEU A 151 -14.34 -11.71 2.07
CA LEU A 151 -13.35 -12.71 1.65
C LEU A 151 -13.31 -12.86 0.12
N ALA A 152 -14.47 -12.90 -0.54
CA ALA A 152 -14.57 -12.98 -1.99
C ALA A 152 -13.87 -11.78 -2.66
N THR A 153 -14.11 -10.57 -2.13
CA THR A 153 -13.50 -9.34 -2.63
C THR A 153 -12.00 -9.28 -2.39
N ARG A 154 -11.50 -9.65 -1.20
CA ARG A 154 -10.06 -9.70 -0.90
C ARG A 154 -9.34 -10.70 -1.80
N THR A 155 -9.96 -11.87 -2.02
CA THR A 155 -9.45 -12.88 -2.94
C THR A 155 -9.30 -12.33 -4.35
N LYS A 156 -10.34 -11.67 -4.86
CA LYS A 156 -10.32 -11.08 -6.20
C LYS A 156 -9.32 -9.94 -6.33
N VAL A 157 -9.23 -9.05 -5.35
CA VAL A 157 -8.22 -7.97 -5.31
C VAL A 157 -6.81 -8.54 -5.34
N ASN A 158 -6.51 -9.55 -4.52
CA ASN A 158 -5.18 -10.18 -4.51
C ASN A 158 -4.84 -10.82 -5.87
N GLN A 159 -5.81 -11.49 -6.51
CA GLN A 159 -5.65 -12.08 -7.84
C GLN A 159 -5.42 -11.04 -8.93
N GLU A 160 -6.11 -9.90 -8.91
CA GLU A 160 -5.87 -8.84 -9.90
C GLU A 160 -4.57 -8.08 -9.61
N ALA A 161 -4.19 -7.91 -8.34
CA ALA A 161 -2.92 -7.29 -7.97
C ALA A 161 -1.72 -8.09 -8.51
N ILE A 162 -1.70 -9.42 -8.35
CA ILE A 162 -0.59 -10.23 -8.86
C ILE A 162 -0.54 -10.28 -10.39
N LYS A 163 -1.69 -10.20 -11.07
CA LYS A 163 -1.75 -10.11 -12.54
C LYS A 163 -1.17 -8.79 -13.05
N ALA A 164 -1.43 -7.69 -12.34
CA ALA A 164 -0.96 -6.36 -12.71
C ALA A 164 0.56 -6.21 -12.59
N LEU A 165 1.16 -6.82 -11.57
CA LEU A 165 2.58 -6.66 -11.26
C LEU A 165 3.51 -7.34 -12.27
N LYS A 166 4.66 -6.73 -12.54
CA LYS A 166 5.80 -7.43 -13.18
C LYS A 166 6.42 -8.47 -12.22
N PRO A 167 7.18 -9.47 -12.72
CA PRO A 167 7.97 -10.34 -11.85
C PRO A 167 8.87 -9.51 -10.90
N GLY A 168 8.88 -9.84 -9.62
CA GLY A 168 9.56 -9.08 -8.57
C GLY A 168 8.85 -7.80 -8.11
N GLY A 169 7.72 -7.45 -8.73
CA GLY A 169 6.90 -6.30 -8.34
C GLY A 169 6.31 -6.43 -6.94
N ILE A 170 6.03 -5.28 -6.32
CA ILE A 170 5.74 -5.16 -4.89
C ILE A 170 4.23 -5.09 -4.63
N TYR A 171 3.76 -5.77 -3.57
CA TYR A 171 2.43 -5.53 -3.02
C TYR A 171 2.55 -5.11 -1.56
N GLY A 172 2.27 -3.83 -1.30
CA GLY A 172 2.35 -3.20 0.02
C GLY A 172 0.98 -3.09 0.67
N ILE A 173 0.86 -3.61 1.90
CA ILE A 173 -0.40 -3.60 2.67
C ILE A 173 -0.15 -3.01 4.05
N VAL A 174 -0.92 -1.98 4.41
CA VAL A 174 -0.95 -1.43 5.78
C VAL A 174 -2.37 -1.52 6.31
N ASP A 175 -2.58 -2.15 7.47
CA ASP A 175 -3.90 -2.20 8.06
C ASP A 175 -3.90 -2.28 9.60
N HIS A 176 -5.06 -2.03 10.21
CA HIS A 176 -5.27 -2.06 11.64
C HIS A 176 -5.21 -3.49 12.18
N THR A 177 -4.39 -3.68 13.21
CA THR A 177 -4.11 -5.00 13.76
C THR A 177 -5.28 -5.51 14.60
N ARG A 178 -5.76 -6.72 14.27
CA ARG A 178 -6.57 -7.56 15.16
C ARG A 178 -5.68 -8.67 15.72
N ARG A 179 -5.96 -9.12 16.94
CA ARG A 179 -5.24 -10.27 17.50
C ARG A 179 -5.48 -11.52 16.65
N HIS A 180 -4.45 -12.35 16.55
CA HIS A 180 -4.55 -13.60 15.80
C HIS A 180 -5.68 -14.48 16.34
N MET A 181 -6.51 -15.02 15.46
CA MET A 181 -7.65 -15.90 15.80
C MET A 181 -8.71 -15.28 16.73
N GLN A 182 -8.68 -13.95 16.95
CA GLN A 182 -9.70 -13.28 17.75
C GLN A 182 -11.03 -13.23 16.99
N LYS A 183 -12.10 -13.69 17.63
CA LYS A 183 -13.47 -13.59 17.11
C LYS A 183 -13.84 -12.13 16.83
N GLU A 184 -14.57 -11.91 15.75
CA GLU A 184 -15.09 -10.58 15.44
C GLU A 184 -16.13 -10.11 16.46
N ASN A 185 -16.11 -8.82 16.76
CA ASN A 185 -17.10 -8.10 17.54
C ASN A 185 -17.20 -6.65 17.04
N ASP A 186 -18.12 -5.88 17.63
CA ASP A 186 -18.40 -4.52 17.18
C ASP A 186 -17.21 -3.55 17.41
N GLU A 187 -16.24 -3.89 18.28
CA GLU A 187 -15.05 -3.08 18.54
C GLU A 187 -13.84 -3.43 17.65
N ASN A 188 -13.82 -4.60 17.01
CA ASN A 188 -12.67 -5.04 16.22
C ASN A 188 -12.98 -5.25 14.72
N GLY A 189 -14.21 -4.93 14.26
CA GLY A 189 -14.60 -5.09 12.86
C GLY A 189 -13.77 -4.27 11.86
N ARG A 190 -13.21 -3.12 12.30
CA ARG A 190 -12.26 -2.31 11.50
C ARG A 190 -10.79 -2.69 11.70
N ARG A 191 -10.54 -3.90 12.22
CA ARG A 191 -9.23 -4.50 12.40
C ARG A 191 -9.21 -5.87 11.72
N ILE A 192 -8.06 -6.27 11.19
CA ILE A 192 -7.88 -7.59 10.58
C ILE A 192 -6.66 -8.31 11.13
N ASP A 193 -6.77 -9.64 11.21
CA ASP A 193 -5.72 -10.54 11.68
C ASP A 193 -4.54 -10.53 10.68
N PRO A 194 -3.34 -10.08 11.08
CA PRO A 194 -2.21 -10.01 10.17
C PRO A 194 -1.81 -11.38 9.59
N VAL A 195 -1.96 -12.46 10.35
CA VAL A 195 -1.64 -13.82 9.88
C VAL A 195 -2.62 -14.26 8.79
N LEU A 196 -3.91 -13.89 8.92
CA LEU A 196 -4.90 -14.14 7.89
C LEU A 196 -4.53 -13.43 6.59
N VAL A 197 -4.12 -12.15 6.67
CA VAL A 197 -3.69 -11.38 5.49
C VAL A 197 -2.51 -12.06 4.79
N ILE A 198 -1.49 -12.49 5.54
CA ILE A 198 -0.33 -13.19 4.96
C ILE A 198 -0.79 -14.44 4.20
N LYS A 199 -1.66 -15.26 4.81
CA LYS A 199 -2.17 -16.48 4.18
C LYS A 199 -3.00 -16.20 2.93
N GLU A 200 -3.91 -15.23 2.97
CA GLU A 200 -4.77 -14.87 1.84
C GLU A 200 -3.97 -14.28 0.66
N VAL A 201 -2.90 -13.52 0.95
CA VAL A 201 -2.02 -12.94 -0.08
C VAL A 201 -1.09 -14.00 -0.67
N GLN A 202 -0.52 -14.89 0.16
CA GLN A 202 0.26 -16.03 -0.33
C GLN A 202 -0.58 -17.01 -1.17
N ALA A 203 -1.84 -17.24 -0.81
CA ALA A 203 -2.75 -18.08 -1.59
C ALA A 203 -3.00 -17.53 -3.01
N ALA A 204 -2.85 -16.23 -3.22
CA ALA A 204 -2.90 -15.62 -4.56
C ALA A 204 -1.59 -15.76 -5.35
N GLY A 205 -0.53 -16.31 -4.75
CA GLY A 205 0.77 -16.58 -5.39
C GLY A 205 1.89 -15.60 -5.05
N PHE A 206 1.66 -14.68 -4.09
CA PHE A 206 2.71 -13.77 -3.61
C PHE A 206 3.66 -14.46 -2.62
N GLU A 207 4.90 -13.94 -2.55
CA GLU A 207 5.85 -14.24 -1.48
C GLU A 207 5.78 -13.16 -0.41
N PHE A 208 5.70 -13.55 0.86
CA PHE A 208 5.88 -12.63 1.99
C PHE A 208 7.36 -12.34 2.17
N VAL A 209 7.75 -11.07 2.11
CA VAL A 209 9.15 -10.67 2.10
C VAL A 209 9.57 -10.11 3.45
N ASP A 210 8.81 -9.16 3.99
CA ASP A 210 9.15 -8.50 5.24
C ASP A 210 7.95 -7.80 5.89
N TYR A 211 8.12 -7.36 7.13
CA TYR A 211 7.21 -6.48 7.85
C TYR A 211 7.94 -5.35 8.56
N SER A 212 7.20 -4.30 8.92
CA SER A 212 7.73 -3.18 9.69
C SER A 212 6.89 -2.85 10.91
N THR A 213 7.57 -2.39 11.96
CA THR A 213 6.98 -1.88 13.21
C THR A 213 6.76 -0.36 13.20
N ILE A 214 6.90 0.32 12.04
CA ILE A 214 6.70 1.77 11.87
C ILE A 214 5.40 2.27 12.53
N HIS A 215 4.35 1.46 12.49
CA HIS A 215 3.02 1.79 13.00
C HIS A 215 2.62 1.03 14.27
N TYR A 216 3.56 0.34 14.91
CA TYR A 216 3.31 -0.32 16.18
C TYR A 216 2.96 0.70 17.27
N LYS A 217 1.97 0.37 18.10
CA LYS A 217 1.44 1.21 19.18
C LYS A 217 1.23 0.36 20.44
N ALA A 218 2.23 0.39 21.32
CA ALA A 218 2.21 -0.38 22.57
C ALA A 218 1.00 -0.06 23.47
N ASP A 219 0.47 1.16 23.38
CA ASP A 219 -0.67 1.66 24.13
C ASP A 219 -2.04 1.41 23.46
N ASP A 220 -2.06 0.91 22.21
CA ASP A 220 -3.30 0.40 21.61
C ASP A 220 -3.49 -1.07 22.01
N GLU A 221 -4.29 -1.29 23.06
CA GLU A 221 -4.65 -2.63 23.54
C GLU A 221 -5.52 -3.43 22.53
N LEU A 222 -5.77 -2.95 21.31
CA LEU A 222 -6.54 -3.64 20.26
C LEU A 222 -7.95 -4.08 20.70
N ARG A 223 -8.49 -3.46 21.75
CA ARG A 223 -9.79 -3.81 22.35
C ARG A 223 -10.92 -2.89 21.91
N TYR A 224 -10.56 -1.72 21.39
CA TYR A 224 -11.49 -0.67 21.01
C TYR A 224 -11.46 -0.43 19.50
N GLU A 225 -12.63 0.00 19.04
CA GLU A 225 -12.87 0.47 17.69
C GLU A 225 -11.89 1.63 17.36
N VAL A 226 -11.28 1.60 16.17
CA VAL A 226 -10.18 2.50 15.76
C VAL A 226 -10.58 3.97 15.64
N GLY A 227 -11.87 4.28 15.64
CA GLY A 227 -12.46 5.62 15.61
C GLY A 227 -12.90 6.12 16.98
N ARG A 228 -12.80 5.29 18.03
CA ARG A 228 -12.99 5.75 19.42
C ARG A 228 -12.02 6.90 19.69
N LYS A 229 -12.46 7.88 20.49
CA LYS A 229 -11.66 9.08 20.82
C LYS A 229 -10.27 8.73 21.39
N SER A 230 -10.17 7.64 22.15
CA SER A 230 -8.91 7.15 22.73
C SER A 230 -7.98 6.45 21.74
N VAL A 231 -8.46 6.05 20.55
CA VAL A 231 -7.70 5.25 19.57
C VAL A 231 -7.47 6.00 18.26
N THR A 232 -8.37 6.90 17.87
CA THR A 232 -8.26 7.64 16.60
C THR A 232 -6.94 8.40 16.53
N GLY A 233 -6.18 8.18 15.45
CA GLY A 233 -4.83 8.74 15.31
C GLY A 233 -3.76 8.06 16.19
N ASN A 234 -4.07 6.94 16.83
CA ASN A 234 -3.14 6.13 17.63
C ASN A 234 -3.31 4.60 17.48
N SER A 235 -4.12 4.13 16.52
CA SER A 235 -4.30 2.68 16.31
C SER A 235 -3.01 1.99 15.87
N ASP A 236 -2.73 0.83 16.46
CA ASP A 236 -1.72 -0.14 16.02
C ASP A 236 -2.06 -0.66 14.62
N ARG A 237 -1.03 -0.74 13.77
CA ARG A 237 -1.14 -1.26 12.42
C ARG A 237 0.09 -2.08 12.07
N PHE A 238 -0.12 -3.14 11.30
CA PHE A 238 0.97 -3.83 10.62
C PHE A 238 1.29 -3.14 9.28
N THR A 239 2.49 -3.36 8.77
CA THR A 239 2.95 -2.90 7.45
C THR A 239 3.71 -4.04 6.81
N PHE A 240 3.16 -4.59 5.73
CA PHE A 240 3.67 -5.78 5.06
C PHE A 240 4.17 -5.47 3.66
N LEU A 241 5.25 -6.17 3.32
CA LEU A 241 5.86 -6.18 2.01
C LEU A 241 5.76 -7.59 1.43
N PHE A 242 5.04 -7.71 0.32
CA PHE A 242 4.99 -8.92 -0.49
C PHE A 242 5.61 -8.66 -1.86
N LYS A 243 6.03 -9.72 -2.55
CA LYS A 243 6.49 -9.65 -3.94
C LYS A 243 5.82 -10.69 -4.82
N LYS A 244 5.57 -10.32 -6.07
CA LYS A 244 5.31 -11.31 -7.13
C LYS A 244 6.60 -12.10 -7.37
N PRO A 245 6.57 -13.44 -7.38
CA PRO A 245 7.74 -14.25 -7.69
C PRO A 245 8.39 -13.86 -9.03
N MET A 246 9.69 -14.13 -9.16
CA MET A 246 10.46 -13.85 -10.39
C MET A 246 10.16 -14.80 -11.56
N LYS A 247 9.35 -15.84 -11.31
CA LYS A 247 9.10 -16.96 -12.23
C LYS A 247 7.97 -16.67 -13.21
#